data_AF-A0A126QV09-F1
#
_entry.id   AF-A0A126QV09-F1
#
_cell.length_a   1.000
_cell.length_b   1.000
_cell.length_c   1.000
_cell.angle_alpha   90.00
_cell.angle_beta   90.00
_cell.angle_gamma   90.00
#
_symmetry.space_group_name_H-M   'P 1'
#
loop_
_entity.id
_entity.type
_entity.pdbx_description
1 polymer ?
#
loop_
_entity_poly.entity_id
_entity_poly.type
_entity_poly.pdbx_seq_one_letter_code
_entity_poly.pdbx_strand_id
1 'polypeptide(L)'
;MSTPGANRFLDCVLHRGGNDTVLLIAVMLFAIVGIPGFILYQILPMIIEYGQVYSLEDFYLYLLFTSIPVSLFTYCMAFSVVKHHARDVVWMDSLTEYAASQDKVTATMEPLCRKMEGLVDSRLKWYLLAAFITLAVVNIVQASMYLRLYGIAFDFEVIISLFVIINLGITDLFVMDRVQKIDAVQTEFTREFCESMLGEQPILEEMVTRIRPHNLLPHAILMIATLGLYALVLSVWSTHILNIHVKSQWAYEEDVLRWMMAKDNLDSIKVVETTNKPGLLQMIYRFF
;
A
#
# COMPACT_ATOMS: atom_id res chain seq x y z
N MET A 1 -33.09 -16.08 -0.17
CA MET A 1 -32.96 -14.80 -0.90
C MET A 1 -31.69 -14.14 -0.38
N SER A 2 -30.76 -13.70 -1.24
CA SER A 2 -29.51 -13.10 -0.76
C SER A 2 -29.80 -11.78 -0.02
N THR A 3 -29.21 -11.61 1.16
CA THR A 3 -29.42 -10.41 1.98
C THR A 3 -28.61 -9.23 1.42
N PRO A 4 -29.02 -7.98 1.66
CA PRO A 4 -28.26 -6.81 1.20
C PRO A 4 -26.79 -6.84 1.63
N GLY A 5 -26.51 -7.27 2.87
CA GLY A 5 -25.15 -7.45 3.39
C GLY A 5 -24.34 -8.49 2.62
N ALA A 6 -24.91 -9.67 2.33
CA ALA A 6 -24.23 -10.70 1.53
C ALA A 6 -23.87 -10.21 0.12
N ASN A 7 -24.78 -9.45 -0.52
CA ASN A 7 -24.53 -8.91 -1.86
C ASN A 7 -23.44 -7.83 -1.85
N ARG A 8 -23.43 -6.96 -0.83
CA ARG A 8 -22.36 -5.96 -0.64
C ARG A 8 -21.01 -6.61 -0.36
N PHE A 9 -20.99 -7.64 0.48
CA PHE A 9 -19.78 -8.42 0.77
C PHE A 9 -19.23 -9.08 -0.51
N LEU A 10 -20.09 -9.75 -1.28
CA LEU A 10 -19.72 -10.33 -2.56
C LEU A 10 -19.17 -9.28 -3.52
N ASP A 11 -19.81 -8.12 -3.63
CA ASP A 11 -19.35 -7.04 -4.50
C ASP A 11 -17.95 -6.54 -4.11
N CYS A 12 -17.69 -6.40 -2.81
CA CYS A 12 -16.37 -6.11 -2.26
C CYS A 12 -15.32 -7.16 -2.68
N VAL A 13 -15.64 -8.45 -2.55
CA VAL A 13 -14.73 -9.55 -2.90
C VAL A 13 -14.49 -9.63 -4.42
N LEU A 14 -15.53 -9.49 -5.25
CA LEU A 14 -15.41 -9.55 -6.71
C LEU A 14 -14.61 -8.37 -7.28
N HIS A 15 -14.74 -7.18 -6.70
CA HIS A 15 -14.05 -5.98 -7.15
C HIS A 15 -12.75 -5.68 -6.38
N ARG A 16 -12.29 -6.62 -5.54
CA ARG A 16 -11.09 -6.44 -4.69
C ARG A 16 -9.85 -6.05 -5.47
N GLY A 17 -9.67 -6.58 -6.69
CA GLY A 17 -8.53 -6.25 -7.56
C GLY A 17 -8.42 -4.78 -8.01
N GLY A 18 -9.49 -3.98 -7.89
CA GLY A 18 -9.46 -2.54 -8.16
C GLY A 18 -9.00 -1.68 -6.98
N ASN A 19 -9.01 -2.26 -5.78
CA ASN A 19 -8.72 -1.58 -4.51
C ASN A 19 -7.46 -2.12 -3.83
N ASP A 20 -7.21 -3.42 -3.94
CA ASP A 20 -6.08 -4.11 -3.36
C ASP A 20 -4.96 -4.21 -4.40
N THR A 21 -3.98 -3.31 -4.28
CA THR A 21 -2.82 -3.32 -5.17
C THR A 21 -1.68 -4.07 -4.49
N VAL A 22 -1.36 -5.27 -4.98
CA VAL A 22 -0.09 -5.93 -4.66
C VAL A 22 1.00 -5.11 -5.34
N LEU A 23 1.76 -4.35 -4.56
CA LEU A 23 2.70 -3.31 -5.03
C LEU A 23 3.99 -3.85 -5.69
N LEU A 24 3.92 -5.02 -6.33
CA LEU A 24 5.06 -5.67 -7.00
C LEU A 24 5.62 -4.78 -8.13
N ILE A 25 4.75 -4.17 -8.94
CA ILE A 25 5.17 -3.33 -10.08
C ILE A 25 5.83 -2.03 -9.60
N ALA A 26 5.33 -1.42 -8.54
CA ALA A 26 5.91 -0.18 -7.99
C ALA A 26 7.29 -0.46 -7.37
N VAL A 27 7.43 -1.57 -6.63
CA VAL A 27 8.73 -2.03 -6.10
C VAL A 27 9.69 -2.40 -7.24
N MET A 28 9.22 -3.05 -8.31
CA MET A 28 10.04 -3.36 -9.47
C MET A 28 10.49 -2.09 -10.20
N LEU A 29 9.62 -1.09 -10.39
CA LEU A 29 10.00 0.19 -11.00
C LEU A 29 11.00 0.95 -10.12
N PHE A 30 10.82 0.94 -8.80
CA PHE A 30 11.77 1.50 -7.84
C PHE A 30 13.12 0.77 -7.88
N ALA A 31 13.11 -0.56 -7.94
CA ALA A 31 14.32 -1.37 -8.00
C ALA A 31 15.05 -1.28 -9.35
N ILE A 32 14.31 -1.14 -10.46
CA ILE A 32 14.87 -1.10 -11.83
C ILE A 32 15.35 0.31 -12.19
N VAL A 33 14.68 1.37 -11.71
CA VAL A 33 15.00 2.76 -12.10
C VAL A 33 15.65 3.52 -10.93
N GLY A 34 15.14 3.36 -9.72
CA GLY A 34 15.60 4.09 -8.53
C GLY A 34 16.93 3.57 -7.98
N ILE A 35 17.17 2.25 -7.92
CA ILE A 35 18.42 1.68 -7.38
C ILE A 35 19.62 1.94 -8.30
N PRO A 36 19.57 1.67 -9.61
CA PRO A 36 20.64 2.08 -10.53
C PRO A 36 20.83 3.59 -10.48
N GLY A 37 19.71 4.34 -10.40
CA GLY A 37 19.57 5.75 -10.05
C GLY A 37 20.39 6.24 -8.85
N PHE A 38 20.36 5.48 -7.77
CA PHE A 38 21.03 5.87 -6.54
C PHE A 38 22.50 5.45 -6.56
N ILE A 39 22.80 4.26 -7.09
CA ILE A 39 24.17 3.71 -7.17
C ILE A 39 25.04 4.59 -8.08
N LEU A 40 24.55 4.92 -9.26
CA LEU A 40 25.28 5.80 -10.18
C LEU A 40 25.37 7.22 -9.61
N TYR A 41 24.39 7.75 -8.85
CA TYR A 41 24.55 9.03 -8.12
C TYR A 41 25.71 9.01 -7.11
N GLN A 42 25.91 7.93 -6.37
CA GLN A 42 27.02 7.83 -5.40
C GLN A 42 28.37 7.59 -6.08
N ILE A 43 28.36 6.88 -7.20
CA ILE A 43 29.58 6.52 -7.94
C ILE A 43 30.01 7.62 -8.91
N LEU A 44 29.10 8.40 -9.50
CA LEU A 44 29.42 9.45 -10.48
C LEU A 44 30.36 10.52 -9.92
N PRO A 45 30.15 11.09 -8.71
CA PRO A 45 31.05 12.05 -8.12
C PRO A 45 32.45 11.48 -7.94
N MET A 46 32.56 10.21 -7.55
CA MET A 46 33.84 9.47 -7.51
C MET A 46 34.44 9.32 -8.91
N ILE A 47 33.67 8.98 -9.94
CA ILE A 47 34.18 8.88 -11.32
C ILE A 47 34.60 10.26 -11.87
N ILE A 48 33.89 11.32 -11.53
CA ILE A 48 34.15 12.71 -11.94
C ILE A 48 35.43 13.23 -11.26
N GLU A 49 35.61 12.98 -9.95
CA GLU A 49 36.85 13.34 -9.24
C GLU A 49 38.06 12.53 -9.72
N TYR A 50 37.86 11.26 -10.11
CA TYR A 50 38.97 10.33 -10.41
C TYR A 50 39.17 9.97 -11.89
N GLY A 51 38.41 10.55 -12.84
CA GLY A 51 38.99 10.80 -14.17
C GLY A 51 38.19 10.51 -15.44
N GLN A 52 36.88 10.77 -15.55
CA GLN A 52 36.27 11.11 -16.86
C GLN A 52 35.14 12.15 -16.76
N VAL A 53 35.14 13.09 -17.71
CA VAL A 53 34.24 14.25 -17.79
C VAL A 53 32.89 13.82 -18.40
N TYR A 54 31.93 13.48 -17.55
CA TYR A 54 30.52 13.67 -17.91
C TYR A 54 30.16 15.14 -17.71
N SER A 55 29.28 15.67 -18.56
CA SER A 55 28.85 17.06 -18.41
C SER A 55 27.99 17.18 -17.15
N LEU A 56 28.08 18.31 -16.45
CA LEU A 56 27.27 18.58 -15.26
C LEU A 56 25.75 18.49 -15.60
N GLU A 57 25.36 18.75 -16.85
CA GLU A 57 24.01 18.54 -17.42
C GLU A 57 23.51 17.08 -17.31
N ASP A 58 24.38 16.09 -17.53
CA ASP A 58 24.02 14.67 -17.46
C ASP A 58 23.68 14.24 -16.03
N PHE A 59 24.30 14.86 -15.03
CA PHE A 59 24.08 14.60 -13.60
C PHE A 59 22.73 15.15 -13.11
N TYR A 60 22.28 16.31 -13.60
CA TYR A 60 20.98 16.88 -13.22
C TYR A 60 19.79 16.19 -13.87
N LEU A 61 19.89 15.83 -15.16
CA LEU A 61 18.89 14.99 -15.82
C LEU A 61 18.71 13.69 -15.04
N TYR A 62 19.82 13.12 -14.58
CA TYR A 62 19.84 11.93 -13.78
C TYR A 62 19.18 12.09 -12.39
N LEU A 63 19.42 13.20 -11.67
CA LEU A 63 18.74 13.52 -10.41
C LEU A 63 17.21 13.66 -10.58
N LEU A 64 16.79 14.22 -11.72
CA LEU A 64 15.38 14.33 -12.11
C LEU A 64 14.74 12.95 -12.36
N PHE A 65 15.50 12.05 -13.00
CA PHE A 65 15.09 10.68 -13.29
C PHE A 65 15.01 9.79 -12.05
N THR A 66 15.64 10.16 -10.92
CA THR A 66 15.58 9.36 -9.69
C THR A 66 14.53 9.86 -8.70
N SER A 67 14.36 11.18 -8.54
CA SER A 67 13.41 11.76 -7.58
C SER A 67 11.94 11.54 -7.98
N ILE A 68 11.62 11.60 -9.27
CA ILE A 68 10.25 11.42 -9.79
C ILE A 68 9.75 9.98 -9.56
N PRO A 69 10.49 8.91 -9.91
CA PRO A 69 10.08 7.55 -9.62
C PRO A 69 9.92 7.25 -8.13
N VAL A 70 10.80 7.76 -7.27
CA VAL A 70 10.64 7.60 -5.81
C VAL A 70 9.36 8.27 -5.34
N SER A 71 9.10 9.51 -5.77
CA SER A 71 7.90 10.24 -5.38
C SER A 71 6.62 9.56 -5.88
N LEU A 72 6.65 9.02 -7.10
CA LEU A 72 5.55 8.25 -7.67
C LEU A 72 5.33 6.94 -6.91
N PHE A 73 6.41 6.23 -6.55
CA PHE A 73 6.36 5.03 -5.71
C PHE A 73 5.68 5.33 -4.38
N THR A 74 6.13 6.39 -3.69
CA THR A 74 5.57 6.84 -2.41
C THR A 74 4.08 7.17 -2.51
N TYR A 75 3.68 7.90 -3.57
CA TYR A 75 2.27 8.18 -3.84
C TYR A 75 1.46 6.89 -4.06
N CYS A 76 1.95 5.99 -4.91
CA CYS A 76 1.27 4.72 -5.21
C CYS A 76 1.12 3.83 -3.98
N MET A 77 2.16 3.72 -3.15
CA MET A 77 2.15 2.95 -1.90
C MET A 77 1.01 3.44 -0.99
N ALA A 78 1.01 4.72 -0.66
CA ALA A 78 0.04 5.25 0.26
C ALA A 78 -1.37 5.35 -0.32
N PHE A 79 -1.50 5.63 -1.62
CA PHE A 79 -2.80 5.60 -2.29
C PHE A 79 -3.43 4.20 -2.24
N SER A 80 -2.62 3.16 -2.45
CA SER A 80 -3.06 1.77 -2.35
C SER A 80 -3.55 1.45 -0.94
N VAL A 81 -2.80 1.87 0.07
CA VAL A 81 -3.15 1.73 1.50
C VAL A 81 -4.47 2.44 1.82
N VAL A 82 -4.64 3.70 1.40
CA VAL A 82 -5.90 4.44 1.63
C VAL A 82 -7.10 3.77 0.94
N LYS A 83 -6.92 3.29 -0.30
CA LYS A 83 -7.98 2.58 -1.03
C LYS A 83 -8.37 1.27 -0.36
N HIS A 84 -7.37 0.48 0.01
CA HIS A 84 -7.55 -0.78 0.71
C HIS A 84 -8.32 -0.57 2.02
N HIS A 85 -7.94 0.42 2.83
CA HIS A 85 -8.64 0.69 4.09
C HIS A 85 -10.09 1.16 3.88
N ALA A 86 -10.34 1.98 2.86
CA ALA A 86 -11.70 2.41 2.54
C ALA A 86 -12.58 1.22 2.15
N ARG A 87 -12.03 0.22 1.46
CA ARG A 87 -12.70 -1.05 1.16
C ARG A 87 -12.95 -1.86 2.43
N ASP A 88 -11.97 -1.92 3.35
CA ASP A 88 -12.11 -2.69 4.59
C ASP A 88 -13.24 -2.21 5.49
N VAL A 89 -13.53 -0.91 5.50
CA VAL A 89 -14.73 -0.37 6.16
C VAL A 89 -16.00 -0.98 5.57
N VAL A 90 -16.13 -0.96 4.24
CA VAL A 90 -17.31 -1.51 3.55
C VAL A 90 -17.41 -3.03 3.77
N TRP A 91 -16.26 -3.72 3.77
CA TRP A 91 -16.15 -5.15 4.03
C TRP A 91 -16.65 -5.51 5.44
N MET A 92 -16.17 -4.84 6.50
CA MET A 92 -16.63 -5.09 7.88
C MET A 92 -18.10 -4.74 8.07
N ASP A 93 -18.54 -3.62 7.51
CA ASP A 93 -19.94 -3.18 7.55
C ASP A 93 -20.87 -4.22 6.89
N SER A 94 -20.49 -4.73 5.71
CA SER A 94 -21.27 -5.75 4.99
C SER A 94 -21.41 -7.07 5.74
N LEU A 95 -20.37 -7.51 6.45
CA LEU A 95 -20.41 -8.71 7.30
C LEU A 95 -21.26 -8.49 8.55
N THR A 96 -21.21 -7.28 9.13
CA THR A 96 -22.06 -6.89 10.26
C THR A 96 -23.55 -6.89 9.86
N GLU A 97 -23.87 -6.28 8.70
CA GLU A 97 -25.23 -6.29 8.14
C GLU A 97 -25.71 -7.72 7.84
N TYR A 98 -24.82 -8.56 7.30
CA TYR A 98 -25.12 -9.97 7.08
C TYR A 98 -25.45 -10.68 8.41
N ALA A 99 -24.65 -10.49 9.45
CA ALA A 99 -24.92 -11.06 10.77
C ALA A 99 -26.27 -10.61 11.34
N ALA A 100 -26.58 -9.31 11.27
CA ALA A 100 -27.87 -8.78 11.68
C ALA A 100 -29.03 -9.42 10.90
N SER A 101 -28.87 -9.63 9.59
CA SER A 101 -29.90 -10.27 8.74
C SER A 101 -30.16 -11.74 9.06
N GLN A 102 -29.26 -12.36 9.83
CA GLN A 102 -29.35 -13.74 10.33
C GLN A 102 -29.80 -13.78 11.80
N ASP A 103 -30.36 -12.67 12.31
CA ASP A 103 -30.77 -12.47 13.70
C ASP A 103 -29.64 -12.72 14.72
N LYS A 104 -28.37 -12.47 14.33
CA LYS A 104 -27.21 -12.61 15.21
C LYS A 104 -26.87 -11.30 15.92
N VAL A 105 -26.15 -11.43 17.03
CA VAL A 105 -25.73 -10.28 17.86
C VAL A 105 -24.58 -9.53 17.19
N THR A 106 -24.74 -8.22 16.96
CA THR A 106 -23.75 -7.36 16.29
C THR A 106 -23.09 -6.31 17.19
N ALA A 107 -23.52 -6.20 18.45
CA ALA A 107 -23.13 -5.12 19.34
C ALA A 107 -21.62 -5.01 19.59
N THR A 108 -20.88 -6.11 19.49
CA THR A 108 -19.41 -6.15 19.63
C THR A 108 -18.67 -5.86 18.33
N MET A 109 -19.30 -6.04 17.18
CA MET A 109 -18.72 -5.78 15.85
C MET A 109 -18.79 -4.29 15.47
N GLU A 110 -19.89 -3.60 15.77
CA GLU A 110 -20.08 -2.19 15.40
C GLU A 110 -19.00 -1.23 15.94
N PRO A 111 -18.51 -1.35 17.20
CA PRO A 111 -17.40 -0.54 17.68
C PRO A 111 -16.12 -0.74 16.88
N LEU A 112 -15.88 -1.96 16.38
CA LEU A 112 -14.71 -2.28 15.56
C LEU A 112 -14.83 -1.67 14.16
N CYS A 113 -16.02 -1.65 13.57
CA CYS A 113 -16.29 -0.93 12.32
C CYS A 113 -16.01 0.58 12.49
N ARG A 114 -16.51 1.21 13.57
CA ARG A 114 -16.21 2.63 13.87
C ARG A 114 -14.72 2.89 14.11
N LYS A 115 -14.02 1.94 14.76
CA LYS A 115 -12.57 2.01 14.96
C LYS A 115 -11.85 1.96 13.60
N MET A 116 -12.28 1.09 12.68
CA MET A 116 -11.74 1.01 11.32
C MET A 116 -11.97 2.31 10.54
N GLU A 117 -13.19 2.88 10.59
CA GLU A 117 -13.49 4.18 9.97
C GLU A 117 -12.56 5.29 10.47
N GLY A 118 -12.28 5.34 11.77
CA GLY A 118 -11.34 6.28 12.37
C GLY A 118 -9.89 6.10 11.90
N LEU A 119 -9.53 4.93 11.36
CA LEU A 119 -8.22 4.67 10.77
C LEU A 119 -8.13 5.12 9.30
N VAL A 120 -9.26 5.35 8.63
CA VAL A 120 -9.30 5.84 7.24
C VAL A 120 -9.02 7.34 7.18
N ASP A 121 -7.75 7.69 6.96
CA ASP A 121 -7.40 9.09 6.66
C ASP A 121 -7.54 9.39 5.16
N SER A 122 -8.75 9.80 4.78
CA SER A 122 -9.06 10.21 3.39
C SER A 122 -8.32 11.48 2.94
N ARG A 123 -7.73 12.26 3.86
CA ARG A 123 -6.95 13.46 3.54
C ARG A 123 -5.51 13.13 3.18
N LEU A 124 -4.99 12.00 3.65
CA LEU A 124 -3.62 11.59 3.40
C LEU A 124 -3.28 11.47 1.90
N LYS A 125 -4.19 10.91 1.09
CA LYS A 125 -3.98 10.81 -0.36
C LYS A 125 -3.75 12.19 -0.99
N TRP A 126 -4.41 13.22 -0.47
CA TRP A 126 -4.27 14.60 -0.95
C TRP A 126 -2.96 15.23 -0.48
N TYR A 127 -2.53 14.98 0.76
CA TYR A 127 -1.22 15.42 1.24
C TYR A 127 -0.08 14.82 0.44
N LEU A 128 -0.18 13.53 0.11
CA LEU A 128 0.84 12.83 -0.67
C LEU A 128 0.81 13.20 -2.15
N LEU A 129 -0.38 13.44 -2.72
CA LEU A 129 -0.50 14.01 -4.05
C LEU A 129 0.10 15.43 -4.10
N ALA A 130 -0.17 16.26 -3.10
CA ALA A 130 0.40 17.60 -3.01
C ALA A 130 1.93 17.55 -2.87
N ALA A 131 2.46 16.64 -2.05
CA ALA A 131 3.91 16.42 -1.93
C ALA A 131 4.53 15.96 -3.27
N PHE A 132 3.89 15.02 -3.97
CA PHE A 132 4.30 14.55 -5.29
C PHE A 132 4.31 15.70 -6.33
N ILE A 133 3.22 16.46 -6.43
CA ILE A 133 3.12 17.59 -7.36
C ILE A 133 4.17 18.65 -7.03
N THR A 134 4.37 18.96 -5.74
CA THR A 134 5.38 19.92 -5.30
C THR A 134 6.77 19.48 -5.74
N LEU A 135 7.12 18.21 -5.51
CA LEU A 135 8.38 17.64 -5.95
C LEU A 135 8.54 17.67 -7.47
N ALA A 136 7.50 17.29 -8.22
CA ALA A 136 7.53 17.34 -9.69
C ALA A 136 7.76 18.76 -10.20
N VAL A 137 7.05 19.76 -9.65
CA VAL A 137 7.20 21.17 -10.02
C VAL A 137 8.59 21.69 -9.66
N VAL A 138 9.10 21.40 -8.47
CA VAL A 138 10.45 21.81 -8.03
C VAL A 138 11.51 21.23 -8.96
N ASN A 139 11.41 19.95 -9.32
CA ASN A 139 12.32 19.31 -10.28
C ASN A 139 12.25 19.98 -11.67
N ILE A 140 11.05 20.24 -12.20
CA ILE A 140 10.87 20.90 -13.50
C ILE A 140 11.46 22.32 -13.50
N VAL A 141 11.23 23.08 -12.42
CA VAL A 141 11.77 24.44 -12.24
C VAL A 141 13.29 24.40 -12.16
N GLN A 142 13.87 23.46 -11.41
CA GLN A 142 15.32 23.29 -11.32
C GLN A 142 15.92 22.96 -12.70
N ALA A 143 15.37 21.99 -13.42
CA ALA A 143 15.81 21.67 -14.78
C ALA A 143 15.74 22.89 -15.71
N SER A 144 14.66 23.66 -15.63
CA SER A 144 14.44 24.85 -16.47
C SER A 144 15.38 26.01 -16.12
N MET A 145 15.66 26.24 -14.85
CA MET A 145 16.60 27.26 -14.38
C MET A 145 18.02 26.91 -14.80
N TYR A 146 18.40 25.64 -14.66
CA TYR A 146 19.71 25.15 -15.06
C TYR A 146 19.93 25.28 -16.58
N LEU A 147 18.94 24.89 -17.39
CA LEU A 147 18.99 25.04 -18.86
C LEU A 147 19.03 26.50 -19.34
N ARG A 148 18.59 27.47 -18.52
CA ARG A 148 18.51 28.90 -18.90
C ARG A 148 19.59 29.79 -18.30
N LEU A 149 20.21 29.42 -17.18
CA LEU A 149 21.10 30.30 -16.41
C LEU A 149 22.44 29.61 -16.15
N TYR A 150 23.39 29.85 -17.05
CA TYR A 150 24.81 29.53 -16.89
C TYR A 150 25.35 29.95 -15.50
N GLY A 151 25.47 28.98 -14.59
CA GLY A 151 26.43 29.04 -13.48
C GLY A 151 25.95 29.56 -12.12
N ILE A 152 24.64 29.75 -11.88
CA ILE A 152 24.14 29.92 -10.50
C ILE A 152 23.60 28.57 -10.02
N ALA A 153 24.52 27.68 -9.63
CA ALA A 153 24.18 26.44 -8.94
C ALA A 153 23.84 26.77 -7.48
N PHE A 154 22.57 27.03 -7.20
CA PHE A 154 22.08 27.00 -5.84
C PHE A 154 21.98 25.53 -5.41
N ASP A 155 22.48 25.21 -4.22
CA ASP A 155 22.64 23.86 -3.67
C ASP A 155 21.30 23.21 -3.22
N PHE A 156 20.24 23.38 -4.03
CA PHE A 156 18.91 22.80 -3.79
C PHE A 156 18.90 21.28 -3.92
N GLU A 157 19.93 20.68 -4.53
CA GLU A 157 20.05 19.23 -4.72
C GLU A 157 20.05 18.45 -3.41
N VAL A 158 20.83 18.92 -2.44
CA VAL A 158 20.89 18.30 -1.11
C VAL A 158 19.52 18.40 -0.43
N ILE A 159 18.84 19.54 -0.57
CA ILE A 159 17.51 19.77 0.02
C ILE A 159 16.47 18.85 -0.62
N ILE A 160 16.46 18.74 -1.95
CA ILE A 160 15.52 17.89 -2.70
C ILE A 160 15.76 16.41 -2.38
N SER A 161 17.03 15.98 -2.35
CA SER A 161 17.40 14.60 -2.02
C SER A 161 16.98 14.24 -0.59
N LEU A 162 17.25 15.12 0.38
CA LEU A 162 16.79 14.94 1.75
C LEU A 162 15.27 14.89 1.84
N PHE A 163 14.57 15.77 1.11
CA PHE A 163 13.11 15.80 1.10
C PHE A 163 12.52 14.50 0.53
N VAL A 164 13.05 13.98 -0.58
CA VAL A 164 12.61 12.71 -1.18
C VAL A 164 12.82 11.54 -0.23
N ILE A 165 14.00 11.46 0.39
CA ILE A 165 14.35 10.40 1.35
C ILE A 165 13.45 10.45 2.59
N ILE A 166 13.24 11.65 3.15
CA ILE A 166 12.36 11.86 4.30
C ILE A 166 10.92 11.51 3.93
N ASN A 167 10.45 11.93 2.74
CA ASN A 167 9.09 11.64 2.28
C ASN A 167 8.85 10.13 2.10
N LEU A 168 9.82 9.41 1.53
CA LEU A 168 9.80 7.95 1.42
C LEU A 168 9.75 7.29 2.80
N GLY A 169 10.69 7.63 3.68
CA GLY A 169 10.78 7.02 5.01
C GLY A 169 9.56 7.31 5.90
N ILE A 170 9.01 8.53 5.87
CA ILE A 170 7.76 8.87 6.56
C ILE A 170 6.61 8.01 6.03
N THR A 171 6.54 7.83 4.71
CA THR A 171 5.47 7.03 4.10
C THR A 171 5.60 5.56 4.48
N ASP A 172 6.80 4.99 4.46
CA ASP A 172 7.00 3.60 4.86
C ASP A 172 6.65 3.35 6.32
N LEU A 173 7.09 4.23 7.23
CA LEU A 173 6.70 4.16 8.64
C LEU A 173 5.19 4.26 8.81
N PHE A 174 4.56 5.15 8.04
CA PHE A 174 3.10 5.30 8.03
C PHE A 174 2.41 4.01 7.56
N VAL A 175 2.85 3.41 6.45
CA VAL A 175 2.28 2.17 5.93
C VAL A 175 2.41 1.05 6.97
N MET A 176 3.58 0.91 7.58
CA MET A 176 3.80 -0.10 8.63
C MET A 176 2.89 0.11 9.84
N ASP A 177 2.78 1.35 10.35
CA ASP A 177 1.88 1.70 11.46
C ASP A 177 0.44 1.33 11.14
N ARG A 178 -0.03 1.72 9.95
CA ARG A 178 -1.43 1.51 9.57
C ARG A 178 -1.76 0.05 9.37
N VAL A 179 -0.93 -0.69 8.63
CA VAL A 179 -1.17 -2.10 8.38
C VAL A 179 -1.21 -2.88 9.70
N GLN A 180 -0.33 -2.58 10.66
CA GLN A 180 -0.37 -3.22 11.99
C GLN A 180 -1.67 -2.93 12.75
N LYS A 181 -2.12 -1.68 12.76
CA LYS A 181 -3.37 -1.29 13.44
C LYS A 181 -4.58 -1.94 12.80
N ILE A 182 -4.58 -2.07 11.48
CA ILE A 182 -5.70 -2.63 10.71
C ILE A 182 -5.75 -4.13 10.85
N ASP A 183 -4.62 -4.82 10.72
CA ASP A 183 -4.53 -6.27 10.96
C ASP A 183 -5.07 -6.61 12.36
N ALA A 184 -4.71 -5.83 13.38
CA ALA A 184 -5.23 -6.03 14.73
C ALA A 184 -6.76 -5.85 14.83
N VAL A 185 -7.32 -4.80 14.22
CA VAL A 185 -8.77 -4.54 14.23
C VAL A 185 -9.53 -5.60 13.43
N GLN A 186 -9.02 -5.99 12.26
CA GLN A 186 -9.64 -7.00 11.41
C GLN A 186 -9.62 -8.37 12.10
N THR A 187 -8.49 -8.79 12.69
CA THR A 187 -8.41 -10.04 13.44
C THR A 187 -9.44 -10.06 14.57
N GLU A 188 -9.50 -8.99 15.38
CA GLU A 188 -10.50 -8.84 16.45
C GLU A 188 -11.94 -8.92 15.92
N PHE A 189 -12.21 -8.27 14.79
CA PHE A 189 -13.52 -8.31 14.14
C PHE A 189 -13.89 -9.70 13.62
N THR A 190 -12.97 -10.39 12.96
CA THR A 190 -13.25 -11.73 12.43
C THR A 190 -13.50 -12.73 13.55
N ARG A 191 -12.85 -12.58 14.72
CA ARG A 191 -13.16 -13.35 15.91
C ARG A 191 -14.60 -13.14 16.35
N GLU A 192 -15.00 -11.88 16.55
CA GLU A 192 -16.36 -11.52 16.97
C GLU A 192 -17.42 -11.97 15.95
N PHE A 193 -17.13 -11.87 14.65
CA PHE A 193 -18.00 -12.38 13.61
C PHE A 193 -18.17 -13.90 13.70
N CYS A 194 -17.06 -14.65 13.79
CA CYS A 194 -17.09 -16.11 13.94
C CYS A 194 -17.81 -16.54 15.23
N GLU A 195 -17.57 -15.85 16.35
CA GLU A 195 -18.26 -16.07 17.62
C GLU A 195 -19.78 -15.83 17.51
N SER A 196 -20.19 -14.75 16.82
CA SER A 196 -21.62 -14.47 16.58
C SER A 196 -22.30 -15.53 15.70
N MET A 197 -21.51 -16.21 14.86
CA MET A 197 -21.94 -17.27 13.94
C MET A 197 -21.74 -18.68 14.51
N LEU A 198 -21.41 -18.82 15.81
CA LEU A 198 -21.28 -20.13 16.45
C LEU A 198 -22.57 -20.95 16.31
N GLY A 199 -22.38 -22.23 15.97
CA GLY A 199 -23.48 -23.17 15.73
C GLY A 199 -23.93 -23.26 14.26
N GLU A 200 -23.43 -22.39 13.39
CA GLU A 200 -23.62 -22.51 11.94
C GLU A 200 -22.63 -23.53 11.34
N GLN A 201 -23.04 -24.21 10.26
CA GLN A 201 -22.20 -25.17 9.54
C GLN A 201 -22.04 -24.75 8.07
N PRO A 202 -20.84 -24.84 7.47
CA PRO A 202 -19.57 -25.30 8.07
C PRO A 202 -19.03 -24.33 9.13
N ILE A 203 -18.06 -24.76 9.95
CA ILE A 203 -17.43 -23.88 10.94
C ILE A 203 -16.54 -22.87 10.19
N LEU A 204 -16.71 -21.59 10.52
CA LEU A 204 -15.87 -20.51 10.02
C LEU A 204 -14.75 -20.22 11.04
N GLU A 205 -13.51 -20.17 10.57
CA GLU A 205 -12.35 -19.82 11.40
C GLU A 205 -12.03 -18.33 11.28
N GLU A 206 -11.56 -17.71 12.37
CA GLU A 206 -11.12 -16.31 12.38
C GLU A 206 -9.85 -16.08 11.55
N MET A 207 -9.59 -14.83 11.16
CA MET A 207 -8.36 -14.48 10.47
C MET A 207 -7.16 -14.62 11.42
N VAL A 208 -6.10 -15.27 10.97
CA VAL A 208 -4.85 -15.38 11.74
C VAL A 208 -3.97 -14.15 11.48
N THR A 209 -3.66 -13.40 12.54
CA THR A 209 -2.67 -12.31 12.47
C THR A 209 -1.31 -12.88 12.01
N ARG A 210 -0.83 -12.40 10.85
CA ARG A 210 0.50 -12.73 10.33
C ARG A 210 1.50 -11.62 10.57
N ILE A 211 1.05 -10.47 11.06
CA ILE A 211 1.85 -9.27 11.25
C ILE A 211 2.12 -9.10 12.73
N ARG A 212 3.39 -9.15 13.11
CA ARG A 212 3.77 -8.88 14.50
C ARG A 212 3.77 -7.37 14.74
N PRO A 213 3.36 -6.91 15.93
CA PRO A 213 3.52 -5.52 16.30
C PRO A 213 5.01 -5.19 16.36
N HIS A 214 5.43 -4.14 15.67
CA HIS A 214 6.80 -3.67 15.69
C HIS A 214 6.86 -2.26 16.27
N ASN A 215 7.83 -2.02 17.15
CA ASN A 215 8.13 -0.66 17.57
C ASN A 215 8.74 0.09 16.38
N LEU A 216 8.12 1.19 15.97
CA LEU A 216 8.57 2.01 14.83
C LEU A 216 9.73 2.95 15.17
N LEU A 217 9.98 3.19 16.47
CA LEU A 217 11.04 4.11 16.91
C LEU A 217 12.45 3.68 16.46
N PRO A 218 12.87 2.42 16.59
CA PRO A 218 14.16 1.95 16.05
C PRO A 218 14.30 2.18 14.54
N HIS A 219 13.22 2.00 13.78
CA HIS A 219 13.23 2.23 12.33
C HIS A 219 13.42 3.72 12.00
N ALA A 220 12.77 4.62 12.75
CA ALA A 220 12.97 6.06 12.61
C ALA A 220 14.42 6.49 12.96
N ILE A 221 14.99 5.93 14.03
CA ILE A 221 16.39 6.20 14.41
C ILE A 221 17.35 5.70 13.33
N LEU A 222 17.17 4.50 12.81
CA LEU A 222 18.00 3.94 11.74
C LEU A 222 17.89 4.76 10.44
N MET A 223 16.71 5.28 10.12
CA MET A 223 16.53 6.18 8.99
C MET A 223 17.41 7.43 9.12
N ILE A 224 17.42 8.08 10.29
CA ILE A 224 18.25 9.27 10.54
C ILE A 224 19.73 8.91 10.54
N ALA A 225 20.13 7.86 11.26
CA ALA A 225 21.52 7.45 11.42
C ALA A 225 22.19 7.02 10.10
N THR A 226 21.39 6.52 9.14
CA THR A 226 21.89 6.08 7.82
C THR A 226 21.71 7.13 6.73
N LEU A 227 21.35 8.37 7.09
CA LEU A 227 20.97 9.42 6.13
C LEU A 227 19.93 8.94 5.11
N GLY A 228 19.06 8.03 5.56
CA GLY A 228 17.94 7.46 4.83
C GLY A 228 18.26 6.38 3.80
N LEU A 229 19.49 5.85 3.76
CA LEU A 229 19.77 4.59 3.07
C LEU A 229 18.87 3.45 3.57
N TYR A 230 18.54 3.47 4.87
CA TYR A 230 17.61 2.52 5.47
C TYR A 230 16.17 2.61 4.92
N ALA A 231 15.79 3.73 4.27
CA ALA A 231 14.47 3.86 3.66
C ALA A 231 14.25 2.79 2.58
N LEU A 232 15.28 2.40 1.82
CA LEU A 232 15.16 1.33 0.81
C LEU A 232 14.75 0.00 1.43
N VAL A 233 15.40 -0.38 2.54
CA VAL A 233 15.08 -1.60 3.28
C VAL A 233 13.67 -1.50 3.86
N LEU A 234 13.32 -0.32 4.37
CA LEU A 234 12.00 -0.06 4.94
C LEU A 234 10.90 -0.15 3.89
N SER A 235 11.13 0.30 2.64
CA SER A 235 10.18 0.21 1.53
C SER A 235 9.90 -1.24 1.11
N VAL A 236 10.95 -2.07 1.06
CA VAL A 236 10.78 -3.51 0.79
C VAL A 236 9.97 -4.16 1.91
N TRP A 237 10.30 -3.82 3.16
CA TRP A 237 9.64 -4.38 4.33
C TRP A 237 8.17 -3.93 4.45
N SER A 238 7.88 -2.64 4.26
CA SER A 238 6.53 -2.06 4.33
C SER A 238 5.62 -2.69 3.28
N THR A 239 6.13 -2.85 2.05
CA THR A 239 5.43 -3.53 0.96
C THR A 239 5.21 -5.02 1.27
N HIS A 240 6.22 -5.70 1.82
CA HIS A 240 6.11 -7.10 2.21
C HIS A 240 5.01 -7.31 3.26
N ILE A 241 4.99 -6.48 4.31
CA ILE A 241 3.96 -6.51 5.36
C ILE A 241 2.56 -6.28 4.76
N LEU A 242 2.39 -5.25 3.92
CA LEU A 242 1.12 -4.97 3.27
C LEU A 242 0.65 -6.14 2.40
N ASN A 243 1.55 -6.76 1.64
CA ASN A 243 1.21 -7.92 0.82
C ASN A 243 0.83 -9.15 1.65
N ILE A 244 1.48 -9.36 2.80
CA ILE A 244 1.10 -10.44 3.73
C ILE A 244 -0.31 -10.20 4.27
N HIS A 245 -0.59 -8.96 4.68
CA HIS A 245 -1.91 -8.56 5.19
C HIS A 245 -3.01 -8.85 4.18
N VAL A 246 -2.89 -8.29 2.97
CA VAL A 246 -3.85 -8.44 1.88
C VAL A 246 -4.08 -9.92 1.54
N LYS A 247 -3.00 -10.74 1.48
CA LYS A 247 -3.14 -12.18 1.23
C LYS A 247 -3.86 -12.91 2.36
N SER A 248 -3.60 -12.54 3.61
CA SER A 248 -4.29 -13.13 4.77
C SER A 248 -5.78 -12.82 4.72
N GLN A 249 -6.13 -11.58 4.40
CA GLN A 249 -7.52 -11.15 4.26
C GLN A 249 -8.22 -11.83 3.09
N TRP A 250 -7.56 -11.97 1.93
CA TRP A 250 -8.13 -12.67 0.78
C TRP A 250 -8.43 -14.14 1.07
N ALA A 251 -7.58 -14.82 1.85
CA ALA A 251 -7.84 -16.20 2.26
C ALA A 251 -9.10 -16.28 3.13
N TYR A 252 -9.22 -15.39 4.12
CA TYR A 252 -10.42 -15.32 4.95
C TYR A 252 -11.69 -14.96 4.15
N GLU A 253 -11.61 -14.00 3.22
CA GLU A 253 -12.72 -13.64 2.32
C GLU A 253 -13.21 -14.84 1.51
N GLU A 254 -12.30 -15.66 0.98
CA GLU A 254 -12.64 -16.86 0.22
C GLU A 254 -13.31 -17.91 1.09
N ASP A 255 -12.85 -18.07 2.33
CA ASP A 255 -13.45 -19.01 3.29
C ASP A 255 -14.86 -18.55 3.70
N VAL A 256 -15.05 -17.26 3.97
CA VAL A 256 -16.38 -16.68 4.24
C VAL A 256 -17.32 -16.83 3.03
N LEU A 257 -16.83 -16.58 1.82
CA LEU A 257 -17.63 -16.73 0.60
C LEU A 257 -18.10 -18.18 0.42
N ARG A 258 -17.19 -19.15 0.57
CA ARG A 258 -17.52 -20.59 0.49
C ARG A 258 -18.52 -20.98 1.58
N TRP A 259 -18.33 -20.45 2.80
CA TRP A 259 -19.23 -20.67 3.92
C TRP A 259 -20.64 -20.14 3.64
N MET A 260 -20.76 -18.89 3.16
CA MET A 260 -22.05 -18.28 2.78
C MET A 260 -22.71 -19.07 1.64
N MET A 261 -21.95 -19.49 0.62
CA MET A 261 -22.48 -20.27 -0.50
C MET A 261 -23.03 -21.63 -0.05
N ALA A 262 -22.32 -22.32 0.83
CA ALA A 262 -22.74 -23.60 1.38
C ALA A 262 -23.98 -23.47 2.28
N LYS A 263 -24.08 -22.38 3.06
CA LYS A 263 -25.19 -22.15 3.98
C LYS A 263 -26.47 -21.70 3.26
N ASP A 264 -26.36 -20.72 2.38
CA ASP A 264 -27.52 -20.02 1.81
C ASP A 264 -27.95 -20.57 0.42
N ASN A 265 -27.32 -21.67 -0.04
CA ASN A 265 -27.58 -22.29 -1.35
C ASN A 265 -27.48 -21.25 -2.49
N LEU A 266 -26.45 -20.42 -2.43
CA LEU A 266 -26.23 -19.29 -3.35
C LEU A 266 -25.67 -19.73 -4.72
N ASP A 267 -26.08 -20.89 -5.22
CA ASP A 267 -25.75 -21.39 -6.57
C ASP A 267 -26.18 -20.42 -7.70
N SER A 268 -27.08 -19.49 -7.37
CA SER A 268 -27.59 -18.45 -8.28
C SER A 268 -26.78 -17.16 -8.29
N ILE A 269 -25.85 -16.97 -7.34
CA ILE A 269 -24.84 -15.95 -7.47
C ILE A 269 -23.86 -16.49 -8.52
N LYS A 270 -24.16 -16.18 -9.78
CA LYS A 270 -23.16 -16.26 -10.85
C LYS A 270 -21.95 -15.55 -10.31
N VAL A 271 -20.94 -16.32 -9.91
CA VAL A 271 -19.55 -15.92 -10.03
C VAL A 271 -19.43 -15.63 -11.51
N VAL A 272 -19.80 -14.42 -11.91
CA VAL A 272 -19.50 -13.90 -13.24
C VAL A 272 -18.01 -14.06 -13.28
N GLU A 273 -17.54 -15.02 -14.07
CA GLU A 273 -16.14 -15.16 -14.41
C GLU A 273 -15.65 -13.74 -14.64
N THR A 274 -14.95 -13.19 -13.65
CA THR A 274 -14.31 -11.90 -13.77
C THR A 274 -13.43 -12.12 -14.97
N THR A 275 -13.85 -11.50 -16.07
CA THR A 275 -13.30 -11.67 -17.39
C THR A 275 -11.82 -11.92 -17.24
N ASN A 276 -11.38 -13.10 -17.66
CA ASN A 276 -10.04 -13.37 -18.15
C ASN A 276 -9.75 -12.32 -19.23
N LYS A 277 -9.49 -11.07 -18.82
CA LYS A 277 -8.57 -10.22 -19.52
C LYS A 277 -7.24 -10.62 -18.93
N PRO A 278 -6.38 -11.32 -19.69
CA PRO A 278 -4.99 -11.51 -19.31
C PRO A 278 -4.33 -10.13 -19.32
N GLY A 279 -4.57 -9.35 -18.28
CA GLY A 279 -3.80 -8.18 -17.95
C GLY A 279 -2.45 -8.66 -17.47
N LEU A 280 -1.40 -7.98 -17.89
CA LEU A 280 0.02 -8.15 -17.58
C LEU A 280 0.34 -8.86 -16.23
N LEU A 281 -0.45 -8.60 -15.17
CA LEU A 281 -0.41 -9.25 -13.86
C LEU A 281 -0.50 -10.79 -13.88
N GLN A 282 -1.37 -11.40 -14.68
CA GLN A 282 -1.52 -12.87 -14.71
C GLN A 282 -0.32 -13.55 -15.42
N MET A 283 0.33 -12.81 -16.33
CA MET A 283 1.56 -13.24 -16.99
C MET A 283 2.74 -13.18 -16.01
N ILE A 284 2.77 -12.20 -15.10
CA ILE A 284 3.76 -12.09 -14.01
C ILE A 284 3.56 -13.20 -12.97
N TYR A 285 2.32 -13.58 -12.65
CA TYR A 285 2.01 -14.71 -11.75
C TYR A 285 2.46 -16.08 -12.29
N ARG A 286 2.77 -16.22 -13.58
CA ARG A 286 3.28 -17.48 -14.16
C ARG A 286 4.81 -17.62 -14.10
N PHE A 287 5.52 -16.60 -13.65
CA PHE A 287 6.98 -16.62 -13.53
C PHE A 287 7.50 -16.73 -12.08
N PHE A 288 6.61 -16.88 -11.09
CA PHE A 288 6.93 -17.07 -9.66
C PHE A 288 5.94 -18.04 -9.00
#